data_AF-S7UGN8-F1
#
_entry.id   AF-S7UGN8-F1
#
_cell.length_a   1.000
_cell.length_b   1.000
_cell.length_c   1.000
_cell.angle_alpha   90.00
_cell.angle_beta   90.00
_cell.angle_gamma   90.00
#
_symmetry.space_group_name_H-M   'P 1'
#
loop_
_entity.id
_entity.type
_entity.pdbx_description
1 polymer ?
#
loop_
_entity_poly.entity_id
_entity_poly.type
_entity_poly.pdbx_seq_one_letter_code
_entity_poly.pdbx_strand_id
1 'polypeptide(L)' 'MGQVTIYLDERTQKLLDKAVTAAGVSKSRYVAGLILRHAGDDWPEAVRGLAGAWDERFPDQEAIRAGLGCDVARERL' A
#
# COMPACT_ATOMS: atom_id res chain seq x y z
N MET A 1 18.58 -19.70 3.75
CA MET A 1 18.16 -18.41 4.36
C MET A 1 19.13 -17.34 3.93
N GLY A 2 18.64 -16.20 3.44
CA GLY A 2 19.50 -15.07 3.05
C GLY A 2 19.85 -14.21 4.25
N GLN A 3 21.10 -13.78 4.35
CA GLN A 3 21.56 -12.77 5.31
C GLN A 3 21.84 -11.48 4.56
N VAL A 4 21.43 -10.36 5.14
CA VAL A 4 21.69 -9.02 4.62
C VAL A 4 22.41 -8.20 5.70
N THR A 5 23.45 -7.49 5.28
CA THR A 5 24.15 -6.50 6.10
C THR A 5 23.90 -5.14 5.48
N ILE A 6 23.32 -4.22 6.25
CA ILE A 6 23.03 -2.84 5.82
C ILE A 6 23.76 -1.85 6.71
N TYR A 7 24.31 -0.82 6.10
CA TYR A 7 24.85 0.33 6.83
C TYR A 7 23.72 1.31 7.11
N LEU A 8 23.58 1.71 8.37
CA LEU A 8 22.64 2.74 8.80
C LEU A 8 23.44 3.91 9.35
N ASP A 9 23.11 5.12 8.91
CA ASP A 9 23.58 6.32 9.58
C ASP A 9 22.94 6.46 10.98
N GLU A 10 23.50 7.34 11.81
CA GLU A 10 23.07 7.51 13.19
C GLU A 10 21.60 7.92 13.32
N ARG A 11 21.09 8.75 12.40
CA ARG A 11 19.70 9.18 12.39
C ARG A 11 18.78 8.00 12.07
N THR A 12 19.13 7.22 11.05
CA THR A 12 18.35 6.05 10.64
C THR A 12 18.37 4.97 11.72
N GLN A 13 19.50 4.77 12.40
CA GLN A 13 19.60 3.85 13.54
C GLN A 13 18.68 4.27 14.70
N LYS A 14 18.66 5.55 15.07
CA LYS A 14 17.75 6.08 16.11
C LYS A 14 16.27 5.89 15.75
N LEU A 15 15.92 6.09 14.48
CA LEU A 15 14.55 5.85 14.01
C LEU A 15 14.18 4.37 14.10
N LEU A 16 15.08 3.46 13.71
CA LEU A 16 14.86 2.03 13.83
C LEU A 16 14.65 1.62 15.29
N ASP A 17 15.50 2.10 16.20
CA ASP A 17 15.40 1.79 17.62
C ASP A 17 14.04 2.23 18.19
N LYS A 18 13.63 3.46 17.90
CA LYS A 18 12.32 3.99 18.33
C LYS A 18 11.16 3.15 17.79
N ALA A 19 11.21 2.77 16.51
CA ALA A 19 10.15 2.02 15.87
C ALA A 19 10.04 0.58 16.39
N VAL A 20 11.18 -0.05 16.65
CA VAL A 20 11.30 -1.40 17.22
C VAL A 20 10.75 -1.41 18.65
N THR A 21 11.09 -0.41 19.47
CA THR A 21 10.52 -0.25 20.81
C THR A 21 9.00 -0.06 20.76
N ALA A 22 8.49 0.79 19.86
CA ALA A 22 7.06 1.03 19.74
C ALA A 22 6.29 -0.20 19.24
N ALA A 23 6.90 -1.00 18.36
CA ALA A 23 6.28 -2.19 17.79
C ALA A 23 6.43 -3.46 18.65
N GLY A 24 7.32 -3.45 19.66
CA GLY A 24 7.54 -4.59 20.56
C GLY A 24 8.15 -5.83 19.88
N VAL A 25 8.85 -5.65 18.75
CA VAL A 25 9.47 -6.75 17.97
C VAL A 25 10.98 -6.56 17.88
N SER A 26 11.73 -7.58 17.44
CA SER A 26 13.17 -7.44 17.21
C SER A 26 13.48 -6.60 15.96
N LYS A 27 14.69 -6.02 15.89
CA LYS A 27 15.17 -5.26 14.72
C LYS A 27 15.08 -6.07 13.42
N SER A 28 15.53 -7.31 13.43
CA SER A 28 15.50 -8.20 12.25
C SER A 28 14.07 -8.46 11.78
N ARG A 29 13.14 -8.73 12.71
CA ARG A 29 11.71 -8.93 12.38
C ARG A 29 11.07 -7.65 11.85
N TYR A 30 11.43 -6.49 12.41
CA TYR A 30 10.95 -5.20 11.95
C TYR A 30 11.39 -4.89 10.51
N VAL A 31 12.69 -5.08 10.21
CA VAL A 31 13.26 -4.87 8.87
C VAL A 31 12.69 -5.86 7.85
N ALA A 32 12.58 -7.14 8.20
CA ALA A 32 11.96 -8.14 7.32
C ALA A 32 10.50 -7.78 7.01
N GLY A 33 9.75 -7.30 8.01
CA GLY A 33 8.39 -6.81 7.82
C GLY A 33 8.30 -5.57 6.93
N LEU A 34 9.26 -4.65 7.01
CA LEU A 34 9.34 -3.50 6.09
C LEU A 34 9.55 -3.95 4.65
N ILE A 35 10.46 -4.91 4.41
CA ILE A 35 10.72 -5.45 3.07
C ILE A 35 9.42 -6.05 2.51
N LEU A 36 8.71 -6.88 3.27
CA LEU A 36 7.45 -7.47 2.82
C LEU A 36 6.38 -6.41 2.51
N ARG A 37 6.28 -5.34 3.31
CA ARG A 37 5.31 -4.27 3.07
C ARG A 37 5.60 -3.42 1.83
N HIS A 38 6.87 -3.23 1.49
CA HIS A 38 7.27 -2.33 0.40
C HIS A 38 7.62 -3.05 -0.90
N ALA A 39 8.05 -4.29 -0.82
CA ALA A 39 8.41 -5.12 -1.98
C ALA A 39 7.35 -6.20 -2.27
N GLY A 40 6.33 -6.34 -1.43
CA GLY A 40 5.19 -7.20 -1.73
C GLY A 40 4.34 -6.61 -2.85
N ASP A 41 3.82 -7.48 -3.72
CA ASP A 41 2.92 -7.10 -4.82
C ASP A 41 1.47 -6.87 -4.35
N ASP A 42 1.22 -6.98 -3.05
CA ASP A 42 -0.09 -6.81 -2.46
C ASP A 42 -0.44 -5.33 -2.28
N TRP A 43 -1.69 -4.98 -2.62
CA TRP A 43 -2.24 -3.67 -2.30
C TRP A 43 -2.20 -3.42 -0.78
N PRO A 44 -1.83 -2.22 -0.31
CA PRO A 44 -1.88 -1.87 1.11
C PRO A 44 -3.27 -2.11 1.69
N GLU A 45 -3.34 -2.45 2.98
CA GLU A 45 -4.62 -2.71 3.65
C GLU A 45 -5.59 -1.52 3.54
N ALA A 46 -5.08 -0.30 3.63
CA ALA A 46 -5.88 0.91 3.43
C ALA A 46 -6.51 0.97 2.03
N VAL A 47 -5.87 0.41 1.01
CA VAL A 47 -6.41 0.34 -0.36
C VAL A 47 -7.40 -0.82 -0.48
N ARG A 48 -7.07 -1.98 0.09
CA ARG A 48 -7.98 -3.14 0.09
C ARG A 48 -9.29 -2.86 0.82
N GLY A 49 -9.21 -2.15 1.95
CA GLY A 49 -10.37 -1.73 2.73
C GLY A 49 -11.26 -0.70 2.05
N LEU A 50 -10.82 -0.06 0.95
CA LEU A 50 -11.66 0.84 0.16
C LEU A 50 -12.58 0.08 -0.81
N ALA A 51 -12.35 -1.22 -1.05
CA ALA A 51 -13.21 -2.02 -1.91
C ALA A 51 -14.61 -2.09 -1.28
N GLY A 52 -15.59 -1.48 -1.95
CA GLY A 52 -16.98 -1.41 -1.43
C GLY A 52 -17.20 -0.39 -0.31
N ALA A 53 -16.22 0.45 0.02
CA ALA A 53 -16.37 1.52 1.03
C ALA A 53 -17.13 2.75 0.51
N TRP A 54 -17.69 2.69 -0.69
CA TRP A 54 -18.49 3.77 -1.27
C TRP A 54 -19.83 3.82 -0.53
N ASP A 55 -20.19 5.01 -0.07
CA ASP A 55 -21.47 5.27 0.58
C ASP A 55 -22.62 4.99 -0.41
N GLU A 56 -23.79 4.55 0.08
CA GLU A 56 -25.00 4.36 -0.72
C GLU A 56 -25.43 5.64 -1.47
N ARG A 57 -24.96 6.81 -1.01
CA ARG A 57 -25.16 8.10 -1.67
C ARG A 57 -24.24 8.34 -2.87
N PHE A 58 -23.28 7.45 -3.11
CA PHE A 58 -22.42 7.56 -4.28
C PHE A 58 -23.22 7.26 -5.56
N PRO A 59 -23.19 8.14 -6.57
CA PRO A 59 -23.99 7.96 -7.78
C PRO A 59 -23.61 6.68 -8.52
N ASP A 60 -24.59 6.06 -9.15
CA ASP A 60 -24.34 4.90 -10.01
C ASP A 60 -23.59 5.31 -11.29
N GLN A 61 -23.12 4.29 -12.03
CA GLN A 61 -22.34 4.50 -13.24
C GLN A 61 -23.10 5.31 -14.31
N GLU A 62 -24.42 5.17 -14.40
CA GLU A 62 -25.24 5.88 -15.40
C GLU A 62 -25.37 7.35 -15.02
N ALA A 63 -25.62 7.65 -13.74
CA ALA A 63 -25.68 8.99 -13.19
C ALA A 63 -24.33 9.73 -13.32
N ILE A 64 -23.21 9.04 -13.08
CA ILE A 64 -21.87 9.62 -13.29
C ILE A 64 -21.62 9.96 -14.76
N ARG A 65 -22.14 9.14 -15.67
CA ARG A 65 -21.98 9.32 -17.12
C ARG A 65 -23.03 10.21 -17.74
N ALA A 66 -24.02 10.66 -16.98
CA ALA A 66 -25.06 11.56 -17.47
C ALA A 66 -24.41 12.87 -17.95
N GLY A 67 -24.45 13.09 -19.27
CA GLY A 67 -23.84 14.26 -19.93
C GLY A 67 -22.42 14.06 -20.44
N LEU A 68 -21.80 12.89 -20.22
CA LEU A 68 -20.60 12.48 -20.94
C LEU A 68 -20.99 11.92 -22.31
N GLY A 69 -20.11 12.09 -23.30
CA GLY A 69 -20.31 11.51 -24.64
C GLY A 69 -20.26 9.98 -24.64
N CYS A 70 -20.59 9.36 -25.77
CA CYS A 70 -20.52 7.91 -25.91
C CYS A 70 -19.07 7.41 -25.97
N ASP A 71 -18.80 6.27 -25.34
CA ASP A 71 -17.53 5.56 -25.48
C ASP A 71 -17.28 5.23 -26.96
N VAL A 72 -16.04 5.48 -27.42
CA VAL A 72 -15.62 5.05 -28.75
C VAL A 72 -15.46 3.54 -28.80
N ALA A 73 -15.76 2.94 -29.95
CA ALA A 73 -15.57 1.50 -30.12
C ALA A 73 -14.12 1.11 -29.86
N ARG A 74 -13.91 0.02 -29.11
CA ARG A 74 -12.57 -0.55 -28.92
C ARG A 74 -11.95 -0.87 -30.28
N GLU A 75 -10.67 -0.53 -30.44
CA GLU A 75 -9.91 -0.84 -31.64
C GLU A 75 -9.90 -2.35 -31.94
N ARG A 76 -9.85 -2.73 -33.22
CA ARG A 76 -9.71 -4.14 -33.60
C ARG A 76 -8.29 -4.60 -33.29
N LEU A 77 -8.18 -5.79 -32.71
CA LEU A 77 -6.91 -6.50 -32.47
C LEU A 77 -6.20 -6.84 -33.79
#